data_AF-A0A450UZ76-F1
#
_entry.id   AF-A0A450UZ76-F1
#
_cell.length_a   1.000
_cell.length_b   1.000
_cell.length_c   1.000
_cell.angle_alpha   90.00
_cell.angle_beta   90.00
_cell.angle_gamma   90.00
#
_symmetry.space_group_name_H-M   'P 1'
#
loop_
_entity.id
_entity.type
_entity.pdbx_description
1 polymer ?
#
loop_
_entity_poly.entity_id
_entity_poly.type
_entity_poly.pdbx_seq_one_letter_code
_entity_poly.pdbx_strand_id
1 'polypeptide(L)'
;MANGESFLATASHGSGSGTNSLTLSRLPTHTKVTVEFDLYIINSWDGYGSDKWKLTVGEGNESQMLLYTSFDNHTGYQNHKQAYPNQLPPLGNGGSFAPRTGSFESNHLGFGDGIWGDTTYRLSFTFDHTASDIALNFTGLQDQNADDEGWGLDNVRVRLD
;
A
#
# COMPACT_ATOMS: atom_id res chain seq x y z
N MET A 1 -9.62 -19.27 1.32
CA MET A 1 -9.80 -19.40 2.78
C MET A 1 -8.64 -18.66 3.41
N ALA A 2 -8.91 -17.61 4.20
CA ALA A 2 -7.87 -16.76 4.81
C ALA A 2 -7.03 -17.58 5.81
N ASN A 3 -5.71 -17.47 5.71
CA ASN A 3 -4.70 -18.15 6.53
C ASN A 3 -4.59 -17.63 7.99
N GLY A 4 -5.61 -16.94 8.49
CA GLY A 4 -5.64 -16.38 9.84
C GLY A 4 -5.18 -14.92 9.94
N GLU A 5 -4.71 -14.31 8.84
CA GLU A 5 -4.49 -12.86 8.77
C GLU A 5 -5.81 -12.11 8.50
N SER A 6 -5.99 -10.97 9.16
CA SER A 6 -7.17 -10.11 9.00
C SER A 6 -6.70 -8.73 8.56
N PHE A 7 -7.11 -8.29 7.37
CA PHE A 7 -6.75 -6.97 6.87
C PHE A 7 -7.93 -6.00 6.96
N LEU A 8 -7.60 -4.73 7.22
CA LEU A 8 -8.51 -3.60 7.14
C LEU A 8 -8.88 -3.37 5.67
N ALA A 9 -10.15 -3.63 5.34
CA ALA A 9 -10.72 -3.43 4.02
C ALA A 9 -12.22 -3.20 4.06
N THR A 10 -12.74 -2.62 2.98
CA THR A 10 -14.18 -2.35 2.81
C THR A 10 -14.99 -3.61 2.47
N ALA A 11 -14.36 -4.67 1.96
CA ALA A 11 -15.00 -5.92 1.56
C ALA A 11 -14.08 -7.14 1.77
N SER A 12 -14.62 -8.35 1.58
CA SER A 12 -13.89 -9.63 1.68
C SER A 12 -12.69 -9.76 0.72
N HIS A 13 -12.59 -8.87 -0.26
CA HIS A 13 -11.56 -8.89 -1.29
C HIS A 13 -10.55 -7.73 -1.17
N GLY A 14 -10.66 -6.88 -0.15
CA GLY A 14 -9.87 -5.65 -0.09
C GLY A 14 -10.71 -4.38 -0.17
N SER A 15 -9.98 -3.29 -0.18
CA SER A 15 -10.43 -1.97 -0.60
C SER A 15 -10.18 -1.82 -2.10
N GLY A 16 -11.10 -1.13 -2.79
CA GLY A 16 -10.95 -0.75 -4.19
C GLY A 16 -10.19 0.56 -4.35
N SER A 17 -10.35 1.20 -5.50
CA SER A 17 -9.86 2.56 -5.73
C SER A 17 -10.46 3.53 -4.72
N GLY A 18 -9.63 4.41 -4.16
CA GLY A 18 -10.04 5.36 -3.13
C GLY A 18 -9.14 5.36 -1.91
N THR A 19 -9.49 6.22 -0.95
CA THR A 19 -8.67 6.51 0.23
C THR A 19 -9.30 5.96 1.50
N ASN A 20 -8.53 5.19 2.27
CA ASN A 20 -8.80 4.91 3.67
C ASN A 20 -7.90 5.79 4.54
N SER A 21 -8.47 6.48 5.52
CA SER A 21 -7.76 7.45 6.35
C SER A 21 -7.71 7.03 7.81
N LEU A 22 -6.55 7.18 8.44
CA LEU A 22 -6.39 7.13 9.90
C LEU A 22 -6.03 8.53 10.40
N THR A 23 -6.89 9.12 11.22
CA THR A 23 -6.63 10.42 11.85
C THR A 23 -6.36 10.22 13.33
N LEU A 24 -5.18 10.68 13.78
CA LEU A 24 -4.82 10.73 15.19
C LEU A 24 -4.82 12.19 15.62
N SER A 25 -5.37 12.46 16.80
CA SER A 25 -5.45 13.80 17.36
C SER A 25 -4.86 13.85 18.76
N ARG A 26 -4.54 15.06 19.21
CA ARG A 26 -4.00 15.31 20.56
C ARG A 26 -2.71 14.52 20.84
N LEU A 27 -1.85 14.39 19.84
CA LEU A 27 -0.53 13.79 19.97
C LEU A 27 0.31 14.59 20.99
N PRO A 28 1.04 13.90 21.90
CA PRO A 28 2.07 14.54 22.73
C PRO A 28 3.11 15.27 21.89
N THR A 29 3.88 16.17 22.51
CA THR A 29 5.02 16.83 21.84
C THR A 29 6.01 15.80 21.33
N HIS A 30 6.43 15.96 20.08
CA HIS A 30 7.37 15.10 19.37
C HIS A 30 8.01 15.91 18.23
N THR A 31 9.01 15.34 17.57
CA THR A 31 9.63 15.93 16.36
C THR A 31 9.59 15.00 15.16
N LYS A 32 9.31 13.71 15.38
CA LYS A 32 9.21 12.70 14.33
C LYS A 32 8.07 11.75 14.56
N VAL A 33 7.55 11.22 13.46
CA VAL A 33 6.59 10.12 13.46
C VAL A 33 7.18 8.97 12.65
N THR A 34 7.05 7.75 13.17
CA THR A 34 7.28 6.52 12.42
C THR A 34 5.95 5.80 12.23
N VAL A 35 5.60 5.50 10.97
CA VAL A 35 4.49 4.63 10.61
C VAL A 35 5.01 3.30 10.08
N GLU A 36 4.48 2.20 10.59
CA GLU A 36 4.74 0.83 10.13
C GLU A 36 3.42 0.14 9.81
N PHE A 37 3.36 -0.65 8.75
CA PHE A 37 2.19 -1.45 8.39
C PHE A 37 2.56 -2.57 7.42
N ASP A 38 1.70 -3.57 7.34
CA ASP A 38 1.68 -4.57 6.29
C ASP A 38 0.66 -4.13 5.22
N LEU A 39 1.08 -4.05 3.96
CA LEU A 39 0.26 -3.76 2.79
C LEU A 39 0.01 -5.06 2.03
N TYR A 40 -1.26 -5.40 1.85
CA TYR A 40 -1.68 -6.52 1.02
C TYR A 40 -2.07 -6.02 -0.36
N ILE A 41 -1.54 -6.67 -1.39
CA ILE A 41 -1.95 -6.50 -2.78
C ILE A 41 -2.58 -7.83 -3.20
N ILE A 42 -3.84 -7.77 -3.65
CA ILE A 42 -4.73 -8.93 -3.77
C ILE A 42 -5.22 -9.06 -5.22
N ASN A 43 -5.26 -10.30 -5.69
CA ASN A 43 -5.67 -10.71 -7.03
C ASN A 43 -4.78 -10.08 -8.13
N SER A 44 -5.35 -9.56 -9.21
CA SER A 44 -4.71 -9.36 -10.50
C SER A 44 -4.22 -7.93 -10.74
N TRP A 45 -3.51 -7.33 -9.78
CA TRP A 45 -2.82 -6.06 -10.04
C TRP A 45 -1.82 -6.25 -11.21
N ASP A 46 -1.87 -5.35 -12.19
CA ASP A 46 -1.16 -5.36 -13.49
C ASP A 46 0.05 -4.42 -13.54
N GLY A 47 0.23 -3.56 -12.52
CA GLY A 47 1.40 -2.72 -12.38
C GLY A 47 1.41 -1.46 -13.25
N TYR A 48 2.25 -1.42 -14.29
CA TYR A 48 2.47 -0.20 -15.08
C TYR A 48 1.24 0.22 -15.90
N GLY A 49 0.52 1.24 -15.42
CA GLY A 49 -0.52 1.93 -16.20
C GLY A 49 -1.73 2.31 -15.35
N SER A 50 -2.24 1.33 -14.61
CA SER A 50 -3.45 1.40 -13.78
C SER A 50 -3.09 1.34 -12.30
N ASP A 51 -2.38 0.31 -11.84
CA ASP A 51 -2.47 -0.12 -10.43
C ASP A 51 -1.41 0.47 -9.53
N LYS A 52 -1.63 1.76 -9.29
CA LYS A 52 -0.79 2.57 -8.42
C LYS A 52 -1.35 2.59 -7.01
N TRP A 53 -0.46 2.79 -6.07
CA TRP A 53 -0.81 2.94 -4.66
C TRP A 53 0.05 4.06 -4.06
N LYS A 54 -0.54 4.84 -3.15
CA LYS A 54 0.18 5.91 -2.46
C LYS A 54 -0.16 5.99 -0.97
N LEU A 55 0.83 6.50 -0.22
CA LEU A 55 0.67 6.95 1.16
C LEU A 55 0.98 8.45 1.22
N THR A 56 0.03 9.23 1.71
CA THR A 56 0.28 10.63 2.10
C THR A 56 0.02 10.84 3.58
N VAL A 57 0.74 11.78 4.19
CA VAL A 57 0.60 12.17 5.60
C VAL A 57 0.49 13.67 5.72
N GLY A 58 -0.26 14.18 6.69
CA GLY A 58 -0.31 15.61 7.01
C GLY A 58 -1.62 16.03 7.66
N GLU A 59 -1.88 17.33 7.66
CA GLU A 59 -2.92 18.00 8.40
C GLU A 59 -3.78 18.87 7.48
N GLY A 60 -5.09 18.67 7.51
CA GLY A 60 -6.03 19.45 6.69
C GLY A 60 -5.70 19.34 5.20
N ASN A 61 -5.29 20.46 4.58
CA ASN A 61 -4.94 20.53 3.15
C ASN A 61 -3.44 20.35 2.89
N GLU A 62 -2.61 20.32 3.93
CA GLU A 62 -1.17 20.10 3.80
C GLU A 62 -0.89 18.60 3.83
N SER A 63 -0.18 18.08 2.82
CA SER A 63 0.22 16.67 2.83
C SER A 63 1.56 16.44 2.16
N GLN A 64 2.37 15.61 2.80
CA GLN A 64 3.58 15.02 2.27
C GLN A 64 3.25 13.65 1.68
N MET A 65 3.77 13.34 0.49
CA MET A 65 3.70 12.01 -0.09
C MET A 65 4.91 11.20 0.34
N LEU A 66 4.69 10.06 1.01
CA LEU A 66 5.75 9.17 1.50
C LEU A 66 6.02 8.02 0.53
N LEU A 67 4.98 7.53 -0.13
CA LEU A 67 5.08 6.47 -1.14
C LEU A 67 4.14 6.80 -2.30
N TYR A 68 4.63 6.58 -3.52
CA TYR A 68 3.84 6.50 -4.74
C TYR A 68 4.51 5.54 -5.71
N THR A 69 3.86 4.41 -5.95
CA THR A 69 4.42 3.32 -6.76
C THR A 69 3.30 2.51 -7.41
N SER A 70 3.65 1.45 -8.14
CA SER A 70 2.72 0.45 -8.65
C SER A 70 3.17 -0.96 -8.23
N PHE A 71 2.21 -1.88 -8.16
CA PHE A 71 2.41 -3.28 -7.80
C PHE A 71 1.84 -4.18 -8.87
N ASP A 72 2.42 -5.37 -9.03
CA ASP A 72 1.97 -6.36 -9.99
C ASP A 72 2.02 -7.75 -9.34
N ASN A 73 0.91 -8.50 -9.44
CA ASN A 73 0.77 -9.82 -8.83
C ASN A 73 0.80 -10.97 -9.83
N HIS A 74 1.00 -10.72 -11.12
CA HIS A 74 1.00 -11.75 -12.14
C HIS A 74 2.22 -12.66 -12.05
N THR A 75 2.04 -13.94 -12.36
CA THR A 75 3.12 -14.91 -12.46
C THR A 75 3.17 -15.50 -13.87
N GLY A 76 4.38 -15.72 -14.40
CA GLY A 76 4.55 -16.41 -15.68
C GLY A 76 4.32 -15.58 -16.95
N TYR A 77 3.82 -14.34 -16.87
CA TYR A 77 3.69 -13.47 -18.04
C TYR A 77 4.91 -12.58 -18.27
N GLN A 78 5.38 -12.53 -19.52
CA GLN A 78 6.64 -11.87 -19.88
C GLN A 78 6.55 -10.33 -19.92
N ASN A 79 5.35 -9.76 -19.97
CA ASN A 79 5.12 -8.31 -20.14
C ASN A 79 4.62 -7.59 -18.87
N HIS A 80 4.50 -8.31 -17.76
CA HIS A 80 4.05 -7.77 -16.48
C HIS A 80 5.22 -7.16 -15.70
N LYS A 81 5.02 -5.95 -15.20
CA LYS A 81 6.05 -5.12 -14.55
C LYS A 81 5.43 -4.18 -13.54
N GLN A 82 6.15 -3.98 -12.43
CA GLN A 82 5.80 -3.00 -11.41
C GLN A 82 6.89 -1.94 -11.25
N ALA A 83 6.53 -0.81 -10.63
CA ALA A 83 7.49 0.21 -10.23
C ALA A 83 8.17 -0.08 -8.89
N TYR A 84 7.47 -0.69 -7.93
CA TYR A 84 8.04 -1.00 -6.62
C TYR A 84 9.25 -1.94 -6.77
N PRO A 85 10.38 -1.71 -6.09
CA PRO A 85 10.58 -0.82 -4.94
C PRO A 85 10.85 0.65 -5.26
N ASN A 86 10.89 1.04 -6.54
CA ASN A 86 11.10 2.43 -6.90
C ASN A 86 9.81 3.26 -6.78
N GLN A 87 10.02 4.55 -6.51
CA GLN A 87 8.99 5.58 -6.52
C GLN A 87 8.74 6.05 -7.96
N LEU A 88 7.47 6.27 -8.31
CA LEU A 88 7.05 6.91 -9.56
C LEU A 88 7.19 8.45 -9.46
N PRO A 89 7.19 9.19 -10.59
CA PRO A 89 7.16 10.65 -10.55
C PRO A 89 5.95 11.16 -9.78
N PRO A 90 6.09 12.20 -8.92
CA PRO A 90 7.25 13.07 -8.78
C PRO A 90 8.30 12.60 -7.76
N LEU A 91 8.06 11.51 -7.02
CA LEU A 91 8.96 11.05 -5.95
C LEU A 91 10.19 10.28 -6.46
N GLY A 92 10.15 9.79 -7.72
CA GLY A 92 11.27 9.13 -8.37
C GLY A 92 11.06 9.00 -9.87
N ASN A 93 11.96 8.26 -10.54
CA ASN A 93 11.90 8.06 -11.99
C ASN A 93 11.14 6.79 -12.40
N GLY A 94 10.51 6.08 -11.45
CA GLY A 94 10.01 4.73 -11.65
C GLY A 94 11.13 3.70 -11.78
N GLY A 95 10.82 2.58 -12.42
CA GLY A 95 11.71 1.43 -12.67
C GLY A 95 10.93 0.20 -13.10
N SER A 96 11.49 -0.68 -13.94
CA SER A 96 10.76 -1.83 -14.48
C SER A 96 11.20 -3.11 -13.77
N PHE A 97 10.45 -3.52 -12.75
CA PHE A 97 10.75 -4.71 -11.95
C PHE A 97 9.80 -5.85 -12.25
N ALA A 98 10.25 -7.08 -12.01
CA ALA A 98 9.38 -8.25 -12.12
C ALA A 98 8.20 -8.14 -11.13
N PRO A 99 7.04 -8.74 -11.43
CA PRO A 99 5.93 -8.81 -10.49
C PRO A 99 6.36 -9.33 -9.12
N ARG A 100 5.71 -8.83 -8.07
CA ARG A 100 5.93 -9.22 -6.68
C ARG A 100 7.31 -8.90 -6.12
N THR A 101 8.14 -8.13 -6.85
CA THR A 101 9.47 -7.73 -6.38
C THR A 101 9.35 -6.99 -5.05
N GLY A 102 10.14 -7.39 -4.05
CA GLY A 102 10.16 -6.77 -2.73
C GLY A 102 9.03 -7.19 -1.79
N SER A 103 8.19 -8.15 -2.18
CA SER A 103 7.21 -8.74 -1.26
C SER A 103 7.91 -9.50 -0.12
N PHE A 104 7.32 -9.41 1.07
CA PHE A 104 7.70 -10.16 2.26
C PHE A 104 7.18 -11.60 2.18
N GLU A 105 5.91 -11.77 1.77
CA GLU A 105 5.25 -13.05 1.54
C GLU A 105 4.41 -13.00 0.26
N SER A 106 4.10 -14.18 -0.29
CA SER A 106 3.33 -14.34 -1.52
C SER A 106 2.46 -15.60 -1.46
N ASN A 107 1.24 -15.51 -1.99
CA ASN A 107 0.25 -16.60 -2.10
C ASN A 107 -0.01 -17.32 -0.77
N HIS A 108 -0.04 -16.59 0.34
CA HIS A 108 -0.26 -17.16 1.66
C HIS A 108 -1.69 -16.94 2.15
N LEU A 109 -2.40 -15.90 1.68
CA LEU A 109 -3.78 -15.59 2.09
C LEU A 109 -4.85 -16.43 1.35
N GLY A 110 -4.47 -17.01 0.21
CA GLY A 110 -5.36 -17.84 -0.60
C GLY A 110 -6.27 -17.05 -1.53
N PHE A 111 -5.81 -15.89 -1.99
CA PHE A 111 -6.42 -15.15 -3.10
C PHE A 111 -5.81 -15.57 -4.45
N GLY A 112 -6.51 -15.24 -5.53
CA GLY A 112 -6.16 -15.61 -6.90
C GLY A 112 -6.40 -17.07 -7.27
N ASP A 113 -5.96 -17.42 -8.47
CA ASP A 113 -6.19 -18.71 -9.13
C ASP A 113 -4.87 -19.45 -9.48
N GLY A 114 -3.73 -18.89 -9.06
CA GLY A 114 -2.40 -19.40 -9.35
C GLY A 114 -1.69 -18.69 -10.51
N ILE A 115 -2.42 -17.95 -11.34
CA ILE A 115 -1.83 -17.05 -12.34
C ILE A 115 -1.47 -15.72 -11.67
N TRP A 116 -2.39 -15.17 -10.88
CA TRP A 116 -2.16 -14.11 -9.91
C TRP A 116 -2.48 -14.63 -8.50
N GLY A 117 -2.41 -13.76 -7.48
CA GLY A 117 -2.57 -14.18 -6.10
C GLY A 117 -2.56 -13.02 -5.13
N ASP A 118 -1.93 -13.23 -3.97
CA ASP A 118 -1.71 -12.19 -2.97
C ASP A 118 -0.21 -11.98 -2.72
N THR A 119 0.13 -10.76 -2.33
CA THR A 119 1.45 -10.40 -1.81
C THR A 119 1.33 -9.48 -0.61
N THR A 120 2.29 -9.62 0.30
CA THR A 120 2.40 -8.78 1.50
C THR A 120 3.67 -7.96 1.43
N TYR A 121 3.59 -6.67 1.74
CA TYR A 121 4.74 -5.77 1.83
C TYR A 121 4.79 -5.15 3.22
N ARG A 122 5.91 -5.33 3.94
CA ARG A 122 6.12 -4.68 5.24
C ARG A 122 6.80 -3.33 5.03
N LEU A 123 6.07 -2.25 5.28
CA LEU A 123 6.50 -0.89 4.99
C LEU A 123 6.72 -0.11 6.28
N SER A 124 7.74 0.74 6.28
CA SER A 124 8.10 1.62 7.40
C SER A 124 8.58 2.97 6.87
N PHE A 125 8.02 4.06 7.37
CA PHE A 125 8.39 5.42 7.02
C PHE A 125 8.57 6.26 8.28
N THR A 126 9.67 7.00 8.35
CA THR A 126 9.91 8.00 9.39
C THR A 126 10.04 9.37 8.74
N PHE A 127 9.33 10.35 9.26
CA PHE A 127 9.30 11.72 8.73
C PHE A 127 9.21 12.74 9.87
N ASP A 128 9.67 13.96 9.58
CA ASP A 128 9.59 15.07 10.52
C ASP A 128 8.14 15.53 10.66
N HIS A 129 7.68 15.71 11.89
CA HIS A 129 6.31 16.12 12.20
C HIS A 129 6.25 16.66 13.63
N THR A 130 5.50 17.74 13.85
CA THR A 130 5.41 18.40 15.16
C THR A 130 3.99 18.77 15.56
N ALA A 131 3.01 18.67 14.66
CA ALA A 131 1.63 19.04 14.95
C ALA A 131 0.99 18.07 15.95
N SER A 132 -0.07 18.52 16.61
CA SER A 132 -0.84 17.67 17.55
C SER A 132 -1.76 16.68 16.85
N ASP A 133 -1.93 16.77 15.54
CA ASP A 133 -2.89 15.99 14.77
C ASP A 133 -2.21 15.54 13.48
N ILE A 134 -2.50 14.32 13.03
CA ILE A 134 -1.97 13.77 11.78
C ILE A 134 -3.03 12.92 11.11
N ALA A 135 -3.16 13.03 9.80
CA ALA A 135 -3.91 12.12 8.95
C ALA A 135 -2.95 11.30 8.08
N LEU A 136 -3.08 9.98 8.15
CA LEU A 136 -2.43 9.04 7.24
C LEU A 136 -3.47 8.58 6.22
N ASN A 137 -3.20 8.83 4.94
CA ASN A 137 -4.10 8.52 3.84
C ASN A 137 -3.48 7.43 2.96
N PHE A 138 -4.11 6.26 3.00
CA PHE A 138 -3.75 5.09 2.22
C PHE A 138 -4.66 5.04 1.00
N THR A 139 -4.11 5.16 -0.21
CA THR A 139 -4.92 5.32 -1.42
C THR A 139 -4.54 4.27 -2.47
N GLY A 140 -5.52 3.44 -2.82
CA GLY A 140 -5.50 2.67 -4.06
C GLY A 140 -5.92 3.53 -5.23
N LEU A 141 -5.22 3.40 -6.36
CA LEU A 141 -5.45 4.14 -7.60
C LEU A 141 -5.68 3.20 -8.79
N GLN A 142 -5.97 1.93 -8.51
CA GLN A 142 -6.34 0.94 -9.50
C GLN A 142 -7.64 1.34 -10.23
N ASP A 143 -7.87 0.77 -11.40
CA ASP A 143 -9.01 1.10 -12.25
C ASP A 143 -10.06 -0.01 -12.35
N GLN A 144 -9.81 -1.17 -11.74
CA GLN A 144 -10.79 -2.24 -11.58
C GLN A 144 -11.38 -2.32 -10.17
N ASN A 145 -12.38 -3.17 -10.02
CA ASN A 145 -13.08 -3.37 -8.76
C ASN A 145 -12.22 -4.17 -7.77
N ALA A 146 -12.51 -4.05 -6.47
CA ALA A 146 -11.72 -4.67 -5.41
C ALA A 146 -11.72 -6.21 -5.44
N ASP A 147 -12.70 -6.85 -6.08
CA ASP A 147 -12.73 -8.30 -6.29
C ASP A 147 -11.73 -8.77 -7.34
N ASP A 148 -11.25 -7.87 -8.20
CA ASP A 148 -10.21 -8.10 -9.21
C ASP A 148 -8.86 -7.50 -8.77
N GLU A 149 -8.86 -6.26 -8.30
CA GLU A 149 -7.67 -5.50 -7.89
C GLU A 149 -7.87 -4.91 -6.48
N GLY A 150 -7.75 -5.78 -5.48
CA GLY A 150 -7.95 -5.43 -4.09
C GLY A 150 -6.66 -5.03 -3.38
N TRP A 151 -6.76 -4.19 -2.35
CA TRP A 151 -5.66 -3.98 -1.40
C TRP A 151 -6.16 -3.93 0.05
N GLY A 152 -5.27 -4.18 1.00
CA GLY A 152 -5.62 -4.16 2.43
C GLY A 152 -4.45 -3.75 3.30
N LEU A 153 -4.73 -3.45 4.57
CA LEU A 153 -3.69 -3.12 5.56
C LEU A 153 -3.84 -3.98 6.80
N ASP A 154 -2.75 -4.41 7.41
CA ASP A 154 -2.76 -4.91 8.79
C ASP A 154 -1.54 -4.39 9.54
N ASN A 155 -1.50 -4.61 10.85
CA ASN A 155 -0.39 -4.25 11.73
C ASN A 155 0.00 -2.76 11.67
N VAL A 156 -0.96 -1.87 11.40
CA VAL A 156 -0.74 -0.42 11.36
C VAL A 156 -0.31 0.06 12.75
N ARG A 157 0.88 0.63 12.83
CA ARG A 157 1.49 1.16 14.06
C ARG A 157 2.03 2.56 13.79
N VAL A 158 1.73 3.47 14.71
CA VAL A 158 2.25 4.85 14.70
C VAL A 158 3.03 5.08 15.98
N ARG A 159 4.26 5.58 15.87
CA ARG A 159 5.15 5.89 16.99
C ARG A 159 5.64 7.32 16.89
N LEU A 160 5.80 7.96 18.04
CA LEU A 160 6.44 9.26 18.21
C LEU A 160 7.86 9.03 18.79
N ASP A 161 8.77 9.96 18.57
CA ASP A 161 10.11 9.96 19.18
C ASP A 161 10.13 10.38 20.66
#